data_AF-A0A3C1C6S2-F1
#
_entry.id   AF-A0A3C1C6S2-F1
#
_cell.length_a   1.000
_cell.length_b   1.000
_cell.length_c   1.000
_cell.angle_alpha   90.00
_cell.angle_beta   90.00
_cell.angle_gamma   90.00
#
_symmetry.space_group_name_H-M   'P 1'
#
loop_
_entity.id
_entity.type
_entity.pdbx_description
1 polymer ?
#
loop_
_entity_poly.entity_id
_entity_poly.type
_entity_poly.pdbx_seq_one_letter_code
_entity_poly.pdbx_strand_id
1 'polypeptide(L)'
;ELAEETGWVSDRILHAGTVFPNPAIQDNHFHVFVALDPKPAVDQHLDQNEIIDAYLMPADEVRSRIGEGELRHALMVTALYLADRLVASIKA
;
A
#
# COMPACT_ATOMS: atom_id res chain seq x y z
N GLU A 1 -5.72 10.02 -1.04
CA GLU A 1 -4.84 8.82 -1.13
C GLU A 1 -5.13 7.97 -2.36
N LEU A 2 -5.54 6.69 -2.33
CA LEU A 2 -5.51 5.80 -3.53
C LEU A 2 -6.03 6.44 -4.85
N ALA A 3 -7.24 6.98 -4.87
CA ALA A 3 -7.81 7.59 -6.08
C ALA A 3 -7.11 8.89 -6.48
N GLU A 4 -6.79 9.72 -5.49
CA GLU A 4 -6.15 11.03 -5.63
C GLU A 4 -4.70 10.91 -6.09
N GLU A 5 -3.90 10.09 -5.41
CA GLU A 5 -2.47 9.90 -5.64
C GLU A 5 -2.18 9.00 -6.84
N THR A 6 -3.11 8.14 -7.27
CA THR A 6 -2.82 7.15 -8.33
C THR A 6 -3.82 7.13 -9.49
N GLY A 7 -5.03 7.67 -9.32
CA GLY A 7 -6.13 7.56 -10.29
C GLY A 7 -6.92 6.23 -10.24
N TRP A 8 -6.55 5.32 -9.35
CA TRP A 8 -7.19 4.00 -9.21
C TRP A 8 -8.26 3.98 -8.14
N VAL A 9 -9.33 3.21 -8.39
CA VAL A 9 -10.41 2.98 -7.42
C VAL A 9 -10.67 1.49 -7.27
N SER A 10 -11.25 1.09 -6.15
CA SER A 10 -11.71 -0.29 -5.93
C SER A 10 -13.03 -0.27 -5.18
N ASP A 11 -13.93 -1.16 -5.60
CA ASP A 11 -15.22 -1.37 -4.95
C ASP A 11 -15.09 -2.29 -3.70
N ARG A 12 -13.89 -2.86 -3.47
CA ARG A 12 -13.63 -3.82 -2.39
C ARG A 12 -12.28 -3.55 -1.73
N ILE A 13 -12.33 -2.79 -0.63
CA ILE A 13 -11.16 -2.46 0.19
C ILE A 13 -11.26 -3.24 1.51
N LEU A 14 -10.24 -4.04 1.80
CA LEU A 14 -10.18 -4.89 2.99
C LEU A 14 -9.08 -4.42 3.95
N HIS A 15 -9.35 -4.39 5.24
CA HIS A 15 -8.34 -4.07 6.26
C HIS A 15 -7.41 -5.26 6.49
N ALA A 16 -6.10 -5.06 6.31
CA ALA A 16 -5.09 -6.10 6.47
C ALA A 16 -4.48 -6.13 7.88
N GLY A 17 -4.48 -4.98 8.55
CA GLY A 17 -3.99 -4.84 9.92
C GLY A 17 -3.66 -3.41 10.30
N THR A 18 -3.37 -3.23 11.58
CA THR A 18 -2.94 -1.96 12.15
C THR A 18 -1.70 -2.21 13.00
N VAL A 19 -0.69 -1.36 12.84
CA VAL A 19 0.57 -1.41 13.59
C VAL A 19 0.97 -0.03 14.08
N PHE A 20 1.88 0.01 15.04
CA PHE A 20 2.53 1.25 15.47
C PHE A 20 3.83 1.43 14.67
N PRO A 21 3.99 2.52 13.90
CA PRO A 21 5.21 2.79 13.14
C PRO A 21 6.47 2.81 14.00
N ASN A 22 6.41 3.56 15.10
CA ASN A 22 7.49 3.65 16.08
C ASN A 22 6.93 4.09 17.44
N PRO A 23 6.41 3.15 18.27
CA PRO A 23 5.74 3.48 19.53
C PRO A 23 6.65 4.11 20.59
N ALA A 24 7.98 4.13 20.35
CA ALA A 24 8.90 4.83 21.25
C ALA A 24 8.80 6.36 21.13
N ILE A 25 8.37 6.88 19.98
CA ILE A 25 8.36 8.33 19.68
C ILE A 25 7.10 8.82 18.97
N GLN A 26 6.20 7.92 18.58
CA GLN A 26 4.95 8.24 17.90
C GLN A 26 3.78 7.53 18.59
N ASP A 27 2.64 8.19 18.66
CA ASP A 27 1.37 7.63 19.13
C ASP A 27 0.40 7.31 17.97
N ASN A 28 0.83 7.56 16.73
CA ASN A 28 0.02 7.33 15.56
C ASN A 28 -0.12 5.83 15.26
N HIS A 29 -1.24 5.49 14.65
CA HIS A 29 -1.50 4.16 14.13
C HIS A 29 -1.29 4.16 12.61
N PHE A 30 -0.70 3.09 12.08
CA PHE A 30 -0.59 2.86 10.65
C PHE A 30 -1.52 1.73 10.25
N HIS A 31 -2.53 2.06 9.45
CA HIS A 31 -3.56 1.14 8.99
C HIS A 31 -3.26 0.71 7.56
N VAL A 32 -3.20 -0.59 7.32
CA VAL A 32 -2.94 -1.15 5.99
C VAL A 32 -4.23 -1.73 5.43
N PHE A 33 -4.53 -1.38 4.19
CA PHE A 33 -5.68 -1.86 3.45
C PHE A 33 -5.24 -2.48 2.12
N VAL A 34 -6.01 -3.44 1.63
CA VAL A 34 -5.84 -4.05 0.31
C VAL A 34 -7.08 -3.74 -0.53
N ALA A 35 -6.87 -3.00 -1.61
CA ALA A 35 -7.86 -2.80 -2.66
C ALA A 35 -7.82 -4.00 -3.62
N LEU A 36 -8.94 -4.73 -3.72
CA LEU A 36 -9.07 -5.87 -4.64
C LEU A 36 -9.63 -5.40 -5.98
N ASP A 37 -9.15 -6.02 -7.06
CA ASP A 37 -9.55 -5.74 -8.44
C ASP A 37 -9.66 -4.24 -8.75
N PRO A 38 -8.63 -3.43 -8.41
CA PRO A 38 -8.69 -1.99 -8.64
C PRO A 38 -8.74 -1.70 -10.15
N LYS A 39 -9.37 -0.60 -10.52
CA LYS A 39 -9.49 -0.12 -11.90
C LYS A 39 -9.11 1.37 -11.99
N PRO A 40 -8.48 1.82 -13.09
CA PRO A 40 -8.30 3.25 -13.31
C PRO A 40 -9.67 3.87 -13.59
N ALA A 41 -10.03 4.92 -12.87
CA ALA A 41 -11.36 5.51 -12.99
C ALA A 41 -11.39 7.04 -12.90
N VAL A 42 -10.34 7.65 -12.36
CA VAL A 42 -10.22 9.10 -12.22
C VAL A 42 -8.81 9.54 -12.57
N ASP A 43 -8.65 10.80 -12.93
CA ASP A 43 -7.33 11.40 -13.10
C ASP A 43 -6.66 11.59 -11.74
N GLN A 44 -5.33 11.47 -11.72
CA GLN A 44 -4.52 11.80 -10.54
C GLN A 44 -4.71 13.29 -10.20
N HIS A 45 -4.86 13.60 -8.92
CA HIS A 45 -5.12 14.95 -8.43
C HIS A 45 -4.35 15.20 -7.14
N LEU A 46 -3.03 15.35 -7.27
CA LEU A 46 -2.11 15.54 -6.15
C LEU A 46 -2.34 16.84 -5.40
N ASP A 47 -2.13 16.79 -4.08
CA ASP A 47 -2.10 17.99 -3.26
C ASP A 47 -0.86 18.84 -3.58
N GLN A 48 -0.90 20.14 -3.24
CA GLN A 48 0.13 21.12 -3.63
C GLN A 48 1.58 20.71 -3.30
N ASN A 49 1.77 19.92 -2.23
CA ASN A 49 3.09 19.55 -1.73
C ASN A 49 3.46 18.10 -2.05
N GLU A 50 2.65 17.40 -2.84
CA GLU A 50 2.90 16.02 -3.23
C GLU A 50 3.65 15.97 -4.57
N ILE A 51 4.73 15.19 -4.60
CA ILE A 51 5.52 14.92 -5.79
C ILE A 51 5.58 13.40 -5.93
N ILE A 52 4.59 12.83 -6.61
CA ILE A 52 4.32 11.39 -6.62
C ILE A 52 4.06 10.93 -8.05
N ASP A 53 4.79 9.90 -8.47
CA ASP A 53 4.50 9.14 -9.67
C ASP A 53 4.00 7.74 -9.28
N ALA A 54 2.92 7.27 -9.93
CA ALA A 54 2.34 5.95 -9.69
C ALA A 54 2.68 4.98 -10.84
N TYR A 55 3.21 3.80 -10.48
CA TYR A 55 3.55 2.76 -11.45
C TYR A 55 3.03 1.40 -11.00
N LEU A 56 2.62 0.58 -11.98
CA LEU A 56 2.30 -0.82 -11.74
C LEU A 56 3.58 -1.65 -11.81
N MET A 57 3.78 -2.51 -10.81
CA MET A 57 4.89 -3.46 -10.75
C MET A 57 4.34 -4.88 -10.51
N PRO A 58 4.91 -5.93 -11.14
CA PRO A 58 4.55 -7.30 -10.83
C PRO A 58 4.76 -7.61 -9.34
N ALA A 59 3.77 -8.24 -8.71
CA ALA A 59 3.83 -8.50 -7.27
C ALA A 59 5.05 -9.35 -6.86
N ASP A 60 5.47 -10.30 -7.71
CA ASP A 60 6.65 -11.13 -7.43
C ASP A 60 7.96 -10.33 -7.52
N GLU A 61 8.01 -9.31 -8.38
CA GLU A 61 9.14 -8.39 -8.41
C GLU A 61 9.20 -7.57 -7.13
N VAL A 62 8.07 -7.00 -6.68
CA VAL A 62 8.00 -6.28 -5.40
C VAL A 62 8.47 -7.19 -4.25
N ARG A 63 7.97 -8.42 -4.16
CA ARG A 63 8.34 -9.39 -3.11
C ARG A 63 9.81 -9.76 -3.11
N SER A 64 10.43 -9.89 -4.29
CA SER A 64 11.85 -10.27 -4.40
C SER A 64 12.81 -9.12 -4.06
N ARG A 65 12.37 -7.87 -4.19
CA ARG A 65 13.21 -6.67 -3.97
C ARG A 65 12.89 -5.91 -2.68
N ILE A 66 11.77 -6.23 -2.01
CA ILE A 66 11.34 -5.54 -0.79
C ILE A 66 12.43 -5.63 0.30
N GLY A 67 12.71 -4.51 0.96
CA GLY A 67 13.80 -4.40 1.94
C GLY A 67 15.16 -4.02 1.33
N GLU A 68 15.29 -4.01 0.01
CA GLU A 68 16.52 -3.64 -0.70
C GLU A 68 16.34 -2.41 -1.58
N GLY A 69 17.44 -1.73 -1.91
CA GLY A 69 17.46 -0.60 -2.84
C GLY A 69 16.45 0.49 -2.51
N GLU A 70 15.56 0.80 -3.44
CA GLU A 70 14.50 1.81 -3.30
C GLU A 70 13.30 1.30 -2.47
N LEU A 71 13.13 -0.02 -2.32
CA LEU A 71 11.98 -0.64 -1.63
C LEU A 71 12.27 -0.94 -0.16
N ARG A 72 13.06 -0.10 0.51
CA ARG A 72 13.52 -0.30 1.90
C ARG A 72 12.70 0.45 2.97
N HIS A 73 11.58 1.06 2.60
CA HIS A 73 10.76 1.80 3.55
C HIS A 73 10.03 0.83 4.50
N ALA A 74 10.35 0.89 5.80
CA ALA A 74 9.89 -0.08 6.80
C ALA A 74 8.36 -0.25 6.87
N LEU A 75 7.61 0.84 6.68
CA LEU A 75 6.14 0.78 6.66
C LEU A 75 5.61 0.06 5.42
N MET A 76 6.26 0.21 4.26
CA MET A 76 5.87 -0.51 3.04
C MET A 76 6.23 -1.99 3.10
N VAL A 77 7.37 -2.34 3.71
CA VAL A 77 7.74 -3.74 4.01
C VAL A 77 6.65 -4.38 4.88
N THR A 78 6.22 -3.67 5.94
CA THR A 78 5.15 -4.13 6.83
C THR A 78 3.81 -4.23 6.09
N ALA A 79 3.49 -3.25 5.24
CA ALA A 79 2.26 -3.24 4.45
C ALA A 79 2.19 -4.44 3.50
N LEU A 80 3.29 -4.75 2.80
CA LEU A 80 3.36 -5.91 1.92
C LEU A 80 3.14 -7.23 2.67
N TYR A 81 3.79 -7.40 3.84
CA TYR A 81 3.60 -8.60 4.66
C TYR A 81 2.13 -8.79 5.09
N LEU A 82 1.49 -7.73 5.59
CA LEU A 82 0.09 -7.78 6.02
C LEU A 82 -0.85 -8.02 4.83
N ALA A 83 -0.58 -7.39 3.69
CA ALA A 83 -1.34 -7.57 2.46
C ALA A 83 -1.25 -9.02 1.96
N ASP A 84 -0.04 -9.60 1.87
CA ASP A 84 0.16 -10.98 1.43
C ASP A 84 -0.55 -11.98 2.34
N ARG A 85 -0.47 -11.78 3.66
CA ARG A 85 -1.18 -12.60 4.64
C ARG A 85 -2.70 -12.56 4.42
N LEU A 86 -3.26 -11.37 4.20
CA LEU A 86 -4.69 -11.21 3.93
C LEU A 86 -5.08 -11.86 2.60
N VAL A 87 -4.32 -11.60 1.53
CA VAL A 87 -4.57 -12.14 0.19
C VAL A 87 -4.50 -13.66 0.17
N ALA A 88 -3.59 -14.28 0.94
CA ALA A 88 -3.55 -15.72 1.09
C ALA A 88 -4.81 -16.28 1.77
N SER A 89 -5.36 -15.57 2.76
CA SER A 89 -6.55 -16.01 3.50
C SER A 89 -7.86 -15.99 2.70
N ILE A 90 -7.94 -15.16 1.65
CA ILE A 90 -9.13 -15.04 0.79
C ILE A 90 -9.09 -15.94 -0.44
N LYS A 91 -7.91 -16.51 -0.75
CA LYS A 91 -7.72 -17.45 -1.87
C LYS A 91 -7.89 -18.91 -1.45
N ALA A 92 -7.93 -19.18 -0.16
CA ALA A 92 -8.25 -20.48 0.43
C ALA A 92 -9.76 -20.68 0.51
#